data_AF-A0A1L5KRA0-F1
#
_entry.id   AF-A0A1L5KRA0-F1
#
_cell.length_a   1.000
_cell.length_b   1.000
_cell.length_c   1.000
_cell.angle_alpha   90.00
_cell.angle_beta   90.00
_cell.angle_gamma   90.00
#
_symmetry.space_group_name_H-M   'P 1'
#
loop_
_entity.id
_entity.type
_entity.pdbx_description
1 polymer ?
#
loop_
_entity_poly.entity_id
_entity_poly.type
_entity_poly.pdbx_seq_one_letter_code
_entity_poly.pdbx_strand_id
1 'polypeptide(L)'
;MTAAALSPREMKRRRKMGADYVAPSPYSVGNALTKGDVFTKLSAVVFGLGNIVRKQYVKGVALLVLEIAFFVFLFTNGITCLSKLPSLGDQKQGKVLVDGFWEYTQGDNSVVILLYGVCTVVLCLLFVYLWTVSLKSAYKAECLAREQGKAPSLGNDLRELTNAKVHRLLMFLPTLGILVFTVLPLIFMISMAFTSYDRNHLVLFDWVGFDNFAKVFSNSGGT
;
A
#
# COMPACT_ATOMS: atom_id res chain seq x y z
N MET A 1 -9.43 -34.53 4.71
CA MET A 1 -9.66 -33.77 3.46
C MET A 1 -11.16 -33.77 3.17
N THR A 2 -11.92 -32.87 3.77
CA THR A 2 -13.33 -32.69 3.41
C THR A 2 -13.36 -31.84 2.14
N ALA A 3 -13.70 -32.47 1.02
CA ALA A 3 -14.05 -31.78 -0.20
C ALA A 3 -15.25 -30.88 0.11
N ALA A 4 -15.00 -29.58 0.33
CA ALA A 4 -16.05 -28.58 0.21
C ALA A 4 -16.63 -28.75 -1.20
N ALA A 5 -17.86 -29.28 -1.28
CA ALA A 5 -18.49 -29.62 -2.53
C ALA A 5 -18.50 -28.38 -3.43
N LEU A 6 -17.75 -28.43 -4.54
CA LEU A 6 -17.68 -27.37 -5.54
C LEU A 6 -19.10 -27.01 -5.97
N SER A 7 -19.44 -25.73 -5.99
CA SER A 7 -20.78 -25.31 -6.41
C SER A 7 -21.05 -25.77 -7.86
N PRO A 8 -22.31 -25.93 -8.29
CA PRO A 8 -22.64 -26.36 -9.66
C PRO A 8 -21.98 -25.50 -10.75
N ARG A 9 -21.80 -24.21 -10.48
CA ARG A 9 -21.09 -23.27 -11.37
C ARG A 9 -19.59 -23.54 -11.44
N GLU A 10 -18.98 -23.89 -10.31
CA GLU A 10 -17.54 -24.20 -10.22
C GLU A 10 -17.22 -25.58 -10.80
N MET A 11 -18.12 -26.56 -10.65
CA MET A 11 -18.00 -27.83 -11.37
C MET A 11 -18.01 -27.62 -12.89
N LYS A 12 -18.89 -26.74 -13.39
CA LYS A 12 -18.94 -26.40 -14.83
C LYS A 12 -17.67 -25.70 -15.30
N ARG A 13 -17.08 -24.81 -14.50
CA ARG A 13 -15.80 -24.14 -14.80
C ARG A 13 -14.61 -25.10 -14.74
N ARG A 14 -14.54 -25.97 -13.72
CA ARG A 14 -13.53 -27.04 -13.60
C ARG A 14 -13.58 -27.98 -14.80
N ARG A 15 -14.77 -28.36 -15.24
CA ARG A 15 -14.97 -29.23 -16.42
C ARG A 15 -14.51 -28.56 -17.72
N LYS A 16 -14.50 -27.22 -17.79
CA LYS A 16 -14.04 -26.44 -18.96
C LYS A 16 -12.54 -26.12 -18.92
N MET A 17 -11.96 -25.91 -17.73
CA MET A 17 -10.57 -25.48 -17.52
C MET A 17 -9.61 -26.62 -17.13
N GLY A 18 -10.10 -27.83 -16.86
CA GLY A 18 -9.26 -29.00 -16.65
C GLY A 18 -8.33 -28.87 -15.43
N ALA A 19 -7.06 -29.25 -15.60
CA ALA A 19 -6.04 -29.25 -14.55
C ALA A 19 -5.61 -27.84 -14.09
N ASP A 20 -5.85 -26.81 -14.92
CA ASP A 20 -5.50 -25.41 -14.64
C ASP A 20 -6.56 -24.69 -13.79
N TYR A 21 -7.66 -25.37 -13.44
CA TYR A 21 -8.71 -24.80 -12.62
C TYR A 21 -8.28 -24.68 -11.15
N VAL A 22 -7.88 -23.48 -10.75
CA VAL A 22 -7.71 -23.12 -9.34
C VAL A 22 -9.06 -22.64 -8.81
N ALA A 23 -9.66 -23.40 -7.90
CA ALA A 23 -10.91 -22.99 -7.24
C ALA A 23 -10.69 -21.64 -6.54
N PRO A 24 -11.66 -20.69 -6.62
CA PRO A 24 -11.56 -19.42 -5.92
C PRO A 24 -11.29 -19.71 -4.44
N SER A 25 -10.25 -19.10 -3.87
CA SER A 25 -9.99 -19.30 -2.45
C SER A 25 -11.23 -18.87 -1.67
N PRO A 26 -11.79 -19.71 -0.77
CA PRO A 26 -13.01 -19.37 -0.03
C PRO A 26 -12.81 -18.11 0.84
N TYR A 27 -11.55 -17.75 1.08
CA TYR A 27 -11.08 -16.61 1.85
C TYR A 27 -11.11 -15.31 1.04
N SER A 28 -12.30 -14.72 0.93
CA SER A 28 -12.52 -13.40 0.33
C SER A 28 -12.90 -12.36 1.40
N VAL A 29 -12.58 -11.09 1.15
CA VAL A 29 -12.91 -9.96 2.05
C VAL A 29 -14.43 -9.88 2.27
N GLY A 30 -15.23 -10.05 1.21
CA GLY A 30 -16.68 -10.05 1.30
C GLY A 30 -17.23 -11.21 2.16
N ASN A 31 -16.62 -12.40 2.07
CA ASN A 31 -17.00 -13.54 2.91
C ASN A 31 -16.59 -13.33 4.37
N ALA A 32 -15.43 -12.69 4.62
CA ALA A 32 -14.96 -12.36 5.96
C ALA A 32 -15.93 -11.40 6.69
N LEU A 33 -16.45 -10.39 5.99
CA LEU A 33 -17.36 -9.40 6.57
C LEU A 33 -18.79 -9.92 6.73
N THR A 34 -19.27 -10.79 5.84
CA THR A 34 -20.65 -11.31 5.87
C THR A 34 -20.79 -12.57 6.72
N LYS A 35 -19.88 -13.54 6.57
CA LYS A 35 -19.96 -14.88 7.18
C LYS A 35 -18.98 -15.09 8.34
N GLY A 36 -18.06 -14.15 8.58
CA GLY A 36 -17.12 -14.22 9.68
C GLY A 36 -17.77 -13.94 11.03
N ASP A 37 -17.19 -14.52 12.07
CA ASP A 37 -17.55 -14.25 13.47
C ASP A 37 -17.26 -12.78 13.87
N VAL A 38 -17.82 -12.34 15.00
CA VAL A 38 -17.68 -10.96 15.52
C VAL A 38 -16.22 -10.52 15.58
N PHE A 39 -15.32 -11.41 16.01
CA PHE A 39 -13.87 -11.14 16.05
C PHE A 39 -13.21 -11.01 14.67
N THR A 40 -13.72 -11.72 13.66
CA THR A 40 -13.26 -11.56 12.27
C THR A 40 -13.74 -10.24 11.69
N LYS A 41 -14.95 -9.80 12.03
CA LYS A 41 -15.47 -8.48 11.64
C LYS A 41 -14.72 -7.35 12.35
N LEU A 42 -14.42 -7.50 13.64
CA LEU A 42 -13.57 -6.57 14.41
C LEU A 42 -12.15 -6.50 13.86
N SER A 43 -11.65 -7.57 13.22
CA SER A 43 -10.36 -7.54 12.53
C SER A 43 -10.32 -6.58 11.33
N ALA A 44 -11.48 -6.08 10.91
CA ALA A 44 -11.56 -5.03 9.90
C ALA A 44 -11.24 -3.64 10.43
N VAL A 45 -11.34 -3.44 11.74
CA VAL A 45 -11.06 -2.17 12.42
C VAL A 45 -9.73 -2.21 13.15
N VAL A 46 -9.39 -3.34 13.77
CA VAL A 46 -8.11 -3.52 14.46
C VAL A 46 -7.44 -4.76 13.88
N PHE A 47 -6.35 -4.54 13.17
CA PHE A 47 -5.72 -5.58 12.39
C PHE A 47 -5.16 -6.64 13.34
N GLY A 48 -5.32 -7.90 12.94
CA GLY A 48 -4.77 -9.01 13.73
C GLY A 48 -5.60 -9.45 14.94
N LEU A 49 -6.66 -8.76 15.38
CA LEU A 49 -7.49 -9.21 16.52
C LEU A 49 -8.02 -10.65 16.34
N GLY A 50 -8.56 -10.96 15.17
CA GLY A 50 -9.09 -12.30 14.86
C GLY A 50 -8.00 -13.37 14.79
N ASN A 51 -6.75 -12.98 14.51
CA ASN A 51 -5.60 -13.87 14.60
C ASN A 51 -5.19 -14.08 16.08
N ILE A 52 -5.21 -13.03 16.90
CA ILE A 52 -4.90 -13.10 18.34
C ILE A 52 -5.88 -14.03 19.07
N VAL A 53 -7.20 -13.84 18.85
CA VAL A 53 -8.26 -14.67 19.46
C VAL A 53 -8.09 -16.15 19.11
N ARG A 54 -7.54 -16.44 17.94
CA ARG A 54 -7.30 -17.81 17.44
C ARG A 54 -5.89 -18.33 17.73
N LYS A 55 -5.22 -17.74 18.73
CA LYS A 55 -3.89 -18.14 19.23
C LYS A 55 -2.75 -17.96 18.22
N GLN A 56 -2.95 -17.16 17.17
CA GLN A 56 -1.90 -16.74 16.24
C GLN A 56 -1.28 -15.41 16.68
N TYR A 57 -0.77 -15.35 17.92
CA TYR A 57 -0.29 -14.12 18.56
C TYR A 57 0.76 -13.38 17.75
N VAL A 58 1.76 -14.09 17.21
CA VAL A 58 2.85 -13.44 16.47
C VAL A 58 2.33 -12.72 15.21
N LYS A 59 1.36 -13.29 14.45
CA LYS A 59 0.78 -12.60 13.27
C LYS A 59 -0.09 -11.44 13.70
N GLY A 60 -0.91 -11.71 14.72
CA GLY A 60 -1.85 -10.75 15.22
C GLY A 60 -1.16 -9.49 15.72
N VAL A 61 -0.13 -9.66 16.56
CA VAL A 61 0.70 -8.57 17.07
C VAL A 61 1.48 -7.88 15.94
N ALA A 62 2.07 -8.61 14.98
CA ALA A 62 2.78 -7.98 13.87
C ALA A 62 1.86 -7.09 13.01
N LEU A 63 0.65 -7.56 12.70
CA LEU A 63 -0.34 -6.79 11.95
C LEU A 63 -0.84 -5.57 12.74
N LEU A 64 -1.05 -5.73 14.04
CA LEU A 64 -1.48 -4.66 14.94
C LEU A 64 -0.38 -3.59 15.10
N VAL A 65 0.87 -3.99 15.27
CA VAL A 65 2.02 -3.06 15.32
C VAL A 65 2.14 -2.28 14.02
N LEU A 66 1.96 -2.94 12.87
CA LEU A 66 2.05 -2.28 11.58
C LEU A 66 0.89 -1.29 11.34
N GLU A 67 -0.31 -1.61 11.84
CA GLU A 67 -1.44 -0.69 11.87
C GLU A 67 -1.16 0.55 12.73
N ILE A 68 -0.69 0.35 13.97
CA ILE A 68 -0.33 1.47 14.85
C ILE A 68 0.77 2.33 14.21
N ALA A 69 1.82 1.71 13.67
CA ALA A 69 2.91 2.44 13.01
C ALA A 69 2.42 3.29 11.83
N PHE A 70 1.49 2.76 11.03
CA PHE A 70 0.86 3.51 9.94
C PHE A 70 0.06 4.71 10.45
N PHE A 71 -0.77 4.54 11.48
CA PHE A 71 -1.54 5.65 12.04
C PHE A 71 -0.64 6.72 12.69
N VAL A 72 0.40 6.31 13.43
CA VAL A 72 1.40 7.24 13.98
C VAL A 72 2.06 8.04 12.86
N PHE A 73 2.51 7.37 11.79
CA PHE A 73 3.05 8.05 10.62
C PHE A 73 2.03 9.01 9.98
N LEU A 74 0.78 8.58 9.81
CA LEU A 74 -0.29 9.36 9.19
C LEU A 74 -0.55 10.66 9.98
N PHE A 75 -0.70 10.57 11.30
CA PHE A 75 -1.00 11.73 12.15
C PHE A 75 0.20 12.67 12.34
N THR A 76 1.43 12.16 12.30
CA THR A 76 2.63 12.98 12.50
C THR A 76 3.10 13.65 11.21
N ASN A 77 3.10 12.93 10.09
CA ASN A 77 3.70 13.38 8.84
C ASN A 77 2.74 13.24 7.65
N GLY A 78 2.03 12.11 7.55
CA GLY A 78 1.25 11.77 6.37
C GLY A 78 0.19 12.81 6.02
N ILE A 79 -0.58 13.29 6.99
CA ILE A 79 -1.62 14.32 6.76
C ILE A 79 -0.99 15.61 6.21
N THR A 80 0.13 16.06 6.80
CA THR A 80 0.85 17.26 6.36
C THR A 80 1.42 17.10 4.95
N CYS A 81 1.99 15.93 4.63
CA CYS A 81 2.49 15.64 3.29
C CYS A 81 1.36 15.60 2.26
N LEU A 82 0.20 15.04 2.62
CA LEU A 82 -0.96 14.96 1.74
C LEU A 82 -1.65 16.31 1.54
N SER A 83 -1.70 17.16 2.57
CA SER A 83 -2.32 18.49 2.49
C SER A 83 -1.48 19.49 1.70
N LYS A 84 -0.15 19.36 1.71
CA LYS A 84 0.77 20.17 0.89
C LYS A 84 0.89 19.69 -0.55
N LEU A 85 0.40 18.49 -0.88
CA LEU A 85 0.51 17.91 -2.21
C LEU A 85 -0.18 18.77 -3.30
N PRO A 86 -1.37 19.36 -3.07
CA PRO A 86 -2.01 20.23 -4.06
C PRO A 86 -1.37 21.61 -4.21
N SER A 87 -0.76 22.19 -3.17
CA SER A 87 -0.12 23.51 -3.26
C SER A 87 1.36 23.43 -3.64
N LEU A 88 2.00 22.26 -3.47
CA LEU A 88 3.44 22.05 -3.70
C LEU A 88 4.37 22.98 -2.90
N GLY A 89 3.84 23.74 -1.94
CA GLY A 89 4.58 24.69 -1.11
C GLY A 89 4.37 26.14 -1.53
N ASP A 90 4.06 26.99 -0.56
CA ASP A 90 3.71 28.40 -0.80
C ASP A 90 4.85 29.36 -0.42
N GLN A 91 5.85 28.88 0.33
CA GLN A 91 6.93 29.70 0.88
C GLN A 91 8.12 29.78 -0.08
N LYS A 92 8.26 30.91 -0.78
CA LYS A 92 9.44 31.21 -1.59
C LYS A 92 10.68 31.35 -0.71
N GLN A 93 11.80 30.75 -1.13
CA GLN A 93 13.11 31.06 -0.55
C GLN A 93 13.39 32.55 -0.70
N GLY A 94 13.47 33.26 0.42
CA GLY A 94 13.71 34.71 0.47
C GLY A 94 15.02 35.04 1.15
N LYS A 95 15.64 36.14 0.74
CA LYS A 95 16.70 36.80 1.52
C LYS A 95 16.03 37.91 2.32
N VAL A 96 16.08 37.83 3.64
CA VAL A 96 15.56 38.89 4.50
C VAL A 96 16.76 39.60 5.12
N LEU A 97 16.76 40.93 5.04
CA LEU A 97 17.76 41.78 5.68
C LEU A 97 17.34 41.96 7.13
N VAL A 98 18.03 41.30 8.05
CA VAL A 98 17.85 41.45 9.50
C VAL A 98 19.17 42.00 10.05
N ASP A 99 19.12 43.18 10.68
CA ASP A 99 20.27 43.85 11.29
C ASP A 99 21.52 44.00 10.40
N GLY A 100 21.33 44.30 9.10
CA GLY A 100 22.43 44.58 8.17
C GLY A 100 23.14 43.34 7.61
N PHE A 101 22.71 42.13 8.00
CA PHE A 101 23.19 40.87 7.42
C PHE A 101 22.10 40.20 6.59
N TRP A 102 22.52 39.52 5.53
CA TRP A 102 21.62 38.74 4.69
C TRP A 102 21.31 37.42 5.38
N GLU A 103 20.10 37.26 5.90
CA GLU A 103 19.61 36.00 6.44
C GLU A 103 18.83 35.25 5.35
N TYR A 104 19.26 34.02 5.06
CA TYR A 104 18.63 33.17 4.07
C TYR A 104 17.48 32.40 4.72
N THR A 105 16.24 32.75 4.40
CA THR A 105 15.08 31.98 4.84
C THR A 105 14.97 30.70 4.01
N GLN A 106 14.90 29.56 4.70
CA GLN A 106 14.72 28.26 4.05
C GLN A 106 13.28 28.14 3.57
N GLY A 107 13.03 28.55 2.32
CA GLY A 107 11.77 28.34 1.64
C GLY A 107 11.47 26.85 1.41
N ASP A 108 10.20 26.58 1.12
CA ASP A 108 9.72 25.23 0.81
C ASP A 108 10.45 24.69 -0.44
N ASN A 109 10.63 23.38 -0.51
CA ASN A 109 11.16 22.70 -1.69
C ASN A 109 10.07 21.82 -2.28
N SER A 110 9.48 22.26 -3.39
CA SER A 110 8.37 21.57 -4.06
C SER A 110 8.76 20.16 -4.52
N VAL A 111 10.03 19.92 -4.88
CA VAL A 111 10.54 18.58 -5.22
C VAL A 111 10.40 17.63 -4.03
N VAL A 112 10.79 18.09 -2.84
CA VAL A 112 10.77 17.31 -1.60
C VAL A 112 9.34 17.08 -1.13
N ILE A 113 8.49 18.10 -1.20
CA ILE A 113 7.06 18.00 -0.88
C ILE A 113 6.37 16.99 -1.81
N LEU A 114 6.63 17.07 -3.12
CA LEU A 114 6.09 16.14 -4.10
C LEU A 114 6.56 14.71 -3.83
N LEU A 115 7.85 14.51 -3.56
CA LEU A 115 8.41 13.20 -3.24
C LEU A 115 7.75 12.58 -2.01
N TYR A 116 7.70 13.31 -0.88
CA TYR A 116 7.06 12.81 0.34
C TYR A 116 5.56 12.61 0.18
N GLY A 117 4.90 13.45 -0.60
CA GLY A 117 3.49 13.30 -0.98
C GLY A 117 3.23 11.99 -1.73
N VAL A 118 4.00 11.73 -2.80
CA VAL A 118 3.92 10.48 -3.57
C VAL A 118 4.23 9.26 -2.70
N CYS A 119 5.28 9.32 -1.89
CA CYS A 119 5.61 8.26 -0.93
C CYS A 119 4.43 7.96 0.01
N THR A 120 3.78 9.01 0.53
CA THR A 120 2.62 8.89 1.43
C THR A 120 1.43 8.23 0.72
N VAL A 121 1.14 8.61 -0.53
CA VAL A 121 0.08 7.98 -1.34
C VAL A 121 0.35 6.48 -1.54
N VAL A 122 1.60 6.12 -1.88
CA VAL A 122 1.98 4.70 -2.04
C VAL A 122 1.82 3.93 -0.72
N LEU A 123 2.23 4.52 0.41
CA LEU A 123 2.05 3.92 1.73
C LEU A 123 0.55 3.72 2.08
N CYS A 124 -0.32 4.67 1.73
CA CYS A 124 -1.77 4.52 1.89
C CYS A 124 -2.32 3.35 1.06
N LEU A 125 -1.88 3.18 -0.19
CA LEU A 125 -2.28 2.05 -1.02
C LEU A 125 -1.79 0.71 -0.44
N LEU A 126 -0.55 0.66 0.04
CA LEU A 126 0.00 -0.51 0.73
C LEU A 126 -0.78 -0.83 2.01
N PHE A 127 -1.20 0.19 2.76
CA PHE A 127 -2.03 0.01 3.95
C PHE A 127 -3.40 -0.58 3.61
N VAL A 128 -4.07 -0.10 2.55
CA VAL A 128 -5.31 -0.71 2.05
C VAL A 128 -5.09 -2.16 1.62
N TYR A 129 -3.97 -2.46 0.95
CA TYR A 129 -3.62 -3.84 0.62
C TYR A 129 -3.45 -4.70 1.87
N LEU A 130 -2.70 -4.21 2.87
CA LEU A 130 -2.50 -4.88 4.17
C LEU A 130 -3.80 -5.11 4.92
N TRP A 131 -4.75 -4.17 4.86
CA TRP A 131 -6.11 -4.36 5.38
C TRP A 131 -6.76 -5.60 4.73
N THR A 132 -6.76 -5.69 3.40
CA THR A 132 -7.34 -6.87 2.73
C THR A 132 -6.66 -8.18 3.11
N VAL A 133 -5.34 -8.17 3.31
CA VAL A 133 -4.57 -9.34 3.76
C VAL A 133 -4.93 -9.72 5.20
N SER A 134 -5.07 -8.72 6.08
CA SER A 134 -5.46 -8.90 7.48
C SER A 134 -6.83 -9.59 7.60
N LEU A 135 -7.86 -9.09 6.89
CA LEU A 135 -9.19 -9.71 6.89
C LEU A 135 -9.18 -11.14 6.34
N LYS A 136 -8.48 -11.35 5.21
CA LYS A 136 -8.35 -12.69 4.62
C LYS A 136 -7.64 -13.65 5.57
N SER A 137 -6.61 -13.18 6.28
CA SER A 137 -5.89 -13.98 7.28
C SER A 137 -6.79 -14.34 8.45
N ALA A 138 -7.53 -13.38 9.01
CA ALA A 138 -8.45 -13.62 10.12
C ALA A 138 -9.51 -14.65 9.72
N TYR A 139 -10.17 -14.47 8.58
CA TYR A 139 -11.20 -15.41 8.12
C TYR A 139 -10.63 -16.79 7.79
N LYS A 140 -9.42 -16.88 7.24
CA LYS A 140 -8.74 -18.17 7.05
C LYS A 140 -8.47 -18.87 8.38
N ALA A 141 -8.01 -18.14 9.39
CA ALA A 141 -7.82 -18.69 10.73
C ALA A 141 -9.16 -19.18 11.34
N GLU A 142 -10.27 -18.50 11.05
CA GLU A 142 -11.62 -18.94 11.47
C GLU A 142 -11.99 -20.30 10.92
N CYS A 143 -11.96 -20.44 9.59
CA CYS A 143 -12.39 -21.66 8.94
C CYS A 143 -11.51 -22.84 9.37
N LEU A 144 -10.19 -22.63 9.46
CA LEU A 144 -9.26 -23.66 9.91
C LEU A 144 -9.45 -24.04 11.38
N ALA A 145 -9.73 -23.06 12.25
CA ALA A 145 -10.06 -23.35 13.65
C ALA A 145 -11.38 -24.13 13.78
N ARG A 146 -12.37 -23.85 12.93
CA ARG A 146 -13.64 -24.61 12.87
C ARG A 146 -13.48 -26.02 12.33
N GLU A 147 -12.64 -26.21 11.31
CA GLU A 147 -12.47 -27.52 10.65
C GLU A 147 -11.49 -28.45 11.38
N GLN A 148 -10.41 -27.91 11.93
CA GLN A 148 -9.29 -28.71 12.48
C GLN A 148 -9.06 -28.49 13.97
N GLY A 149 -9.91 -27.69 14.63
CA GLY A 149 -9.84 -27.41 16.07
C GLY A 149 -8.67 -26.50 16.51
N LYS A 150 -7.69 -26.24 15.63
CA LYS A 150 -6.56 -25.33 15.89
C LYS A 150 -6.18 -24.57 14.62
N ALA A 151 -5.94 -23.27 14.76
CA ALA A 151 -5.32 -22.48 13.71
C ALA A 151 -3.80 -22.76 13.68
N PRO A 152 -3.17 -22.92 12.51
CA PRO A 152 -1.72 -23.13 12.40
C PRO A 152 -0.95 -21.94 12.98
N SER A 153 0.07 -22.19 13.80
CA SER A 153 0.88 -21.13 14.41
C SER A 153 1.85 -20.51 13.41
N LEU A 154 2.37 -19.31 13.70
CA LEU A 154 3.39 -18.70 12.84
C LEU A 154 4.64 -19.54 12.70
N GLY A 155 5.05 -20.27 13.73
CA GLY A 155 6.21 -21.17 13.66
C GLY A 155 5.99 -22.31 12.66
N ASN A 156 4.78 -22.86 12.61
CA ASN A 156 4.43 -23.88 11.62
C ASN A 156 4.29 -23.27 10.22
N ASP A 157 3.70 -22.08 10.09
CA ASP A 157 3.61 -21.37 8.82
C ASP A 157 4.99 -20.92 8.31
N LEU A 158 5.90 -20.47 9.19
CA LEU A 158 7.29 -20.11 8.85
C LEU A 158 8.04 -21.34 8.38
N ARG A 159 7.92 -22.48 9.08
CA ARG A 159 8.54 -23.75 8.67
C ARG A 159 7.96 -24.27 7.35
N GLU A 160 6.67 -24.08 7.11
CA GLU A 160 6.02 -24.40 5.83
C GLU A 160 6.39 -23.38 4.74
N LEU A 161 6.62 -22.12 5.10
CA LEU A 161 7.10 -21.05 4.21
C LEU A 161 8.58 -21.24 3.86
N THR A 162 9.43 -21.72 4.77
CA THR A 162 10.85 -21.99 4.51
C THR A 162 11.15 -23.36 3.93
N ASN A 163 10.20 -24.30 3.92
CA ASN A 163 10.37 -25.58 3.20
C ASN A 163 9.54 -25.67 1.91
N ALA A 164 8.25 -25.29 1.95
CA ALA A 164 7.34 -25.51 0.83
C ALA A 164 7.02 -24.24 0.01
N LYS A 165 7.25 -23.04 0.56
CA LYS A 165 6.90 -21.77 -0.10
C LYS A 165 8.03 -20.73 -0.08
N VAL A 166 9.29 -21.18 -0.04
CA VAL A 166 10.49 -20.32 0.00
C VAL A 166 10.47 -19.35 -1.16
N HIS A 167 10.09 -19.86 -2.34
CA HIS A 167 9.92 -19.08 -3.55
C HIS A 167 9.06 -17.83 -3.35
N ARG A 168 8.03 -17.89 -2.50
CA ARG A 168 7.15 -16.75 -2.23
C ARG A 168 7.81 -15.68 -1.36
N LEU A 169 8.62 -16.08 -0.37
CA LEU A 169 9.42 -15.17 0.44
C LEU A 169 10.57 -14.57 -0.39
N LEU A 170 11.27 -15.41 -1.16
CA LEU A 170 12.34 -15.00 -2.05
C LEU A 170 11.86 -14.11 -3.19
N MET A 171 10.60 -14.20 -3.62
CA MET A 171 10.01 -13.27 -4.60
C MET A 171 9.47 -11.99 -3.97
N PHE A 172 9.02 -12.04 -2.72
CA PHE A 172 8.54 -10.86 -2.01
C PHE A 172 9.62 -9.78 -1.91
N LEU A 173 10.86 -10.16 -1.57
CA LEU A 173 11.96 -9.21 -1.40
C LEU A 173 12.33 -8.47 -2.72
N PRO A 174 12.54 -9.16 -3.87
CA PRO A 174 12.68 -8.52 -5.17
C PRO A 174 11.48 -7.67 -5.57
N THR A 175 10.25 -8.13 -5.30
CA THR A 175 9.04 -7.39 -5.68
C THR A 175 8.92 -6.09 -4.88
N LEU A 176 9.24 -6.14 -3.58
CA LEU A 176 9.32 -4.96 -2.73
C LEU A 176 10.42 -3.99 -3.22
N GLY A 177 11.59 -4.52 -3.59
CA GLY A 177 12.67 -3.73 -4.19
C GLY A 177 12.25 -3.03 -5.48
N ILE A 178 11.57 -3.73 -6.39
CA ILE A 178 11.02 -3.14 -7.62
C ILE A 178 10.02 -2.04 -7.26
N LEU A 179 9.12 -2.26 -6.31
CA LEU A 179 8.14 -1.25 -5.90
C LEU A 179 8.81 0.03 -5.37
N VAL A 180 9.83 -0.10 -4.53
CA VAL A 180 10.53 1.05 -3.93
C VAL A 180 11.47 1.74 -4.91
N PHE A 181 12.24 1.01 -5.71
CA PHE A 181 13.30 1.59 -6.54
C PHE A 181 12.88 1.90 -7.98
N THR A 182 11.76 1.34 -8.46
CA THR A 182 11.30 1.58 -9.84
C THR A 182 9.94 2.25 -9.86
N VAL A 183 8.94 1.67 -9.18
CA VAL A 183 7.57 2.17 -9.26
C VAL A 183 7.44 3.54 -8.59
N LEU A 184 8.01 3.71 -7.39
CA LEU A 184 7.96 4.97 -6.67
C LEU A 184 8.66 6.12 -7.45
N PRO A 185 9.91 5.98 -7.96
CA PRO A 185 10.52 7.00 -8.80
C PRO A 185 9.76 7.27 -10.09
N LEU A 186 9.18 6.24 -10.71
CA LEU A 186 8.36 6.43 -11.92
C LEU A 186 7.12 7.27 -11.65
N ILE A 187 6.38 7.01 -10.56
CA ILE A 187 5.22 7.82 -10.19
C ILE A 187 5.66 9.27 -9.91
N PHE A 188 6.78 9.46 -9.21
CA PHE A 188 7.33 10.78 -8.95
C PHE A 188 7.69 11.52 -10.25
N MET A 189 8.37 10.86 -11.20
CA MET A 189 8.72 11.43 -12.50
C MET A 189 7.48 11.77 -13.35
N ILE A 190 6.47 10.90 -13.34
CA ILE A 190 5.20 11.17 -14.03
C ILE A 190 4.53 12.39 -13.41
N SER A 191 4.44 12.47 -12.08
CA SER A 191 3.86 13.63 -11.39
C SER A 191 4.59 14.93 -11.75
N MET A 192 5.92 14.92 -11.81
CA MET A 192 6.71 16.09 -12.19
C MET A 192 6.35 16.62 -13.60
N ALA A 193 5.97 15.75 -14.54
CA ALA A 193 5.54 16.18 -15.88
C ALA A 193 4.25 17.03 -15.87
N PHE A 194 3.41 16.88 -14.85
CA PHE A 194 2.20 17.68 -14.63
C PHE A 194 2.46 18.96 -13.82
N THR A 195 3.71 19.29 -13.53
CA THR A 195 4.11 20.48 -12.76
C THR A 195 4.90 21.47 -13.60
N SER A 196 4.99 22.73 -13.16
CA SER A 196 5.78 23.78 -13.82
C SER A 196 7.29 23.68 -13.59
N TYR A 197 7.82 22.46 -13.37
CA TYR A 197 9.24 22.24 -13.10
C TYR A 197 10.08 22.59 -14.34
N ASP A 198 10.96 23.59 -14.19
CA ASP A 198 11.87 24.06 -15.23
C ASP A 198 13.26 24.37 -14.64
N ARG A 199 14.30 24.39 -15.47
CA ARG A 199 15.69 24.64 -15.08
C ARG A 199 15.89 25.99 -14.38
N ASN A 200 15.00 26.95 -14.63
CA ASN A 200 15.05 28.30 -14.06
C ASN A 200 14.29 28.43 -12.73
N HIS A 201 13.37 27.51 -12.42
CA HIS A 201 12.55 27.49 -11.20
C HIS A 201 12.67 26.12 -10.51
N LEU A 202 13.85 25.85 -9.96
CA LEU A 202 14.20 24.53 -9.41
C LEU A 202 13.56 24.24 -8.04
N VAL A 203 13.15 25.28 -7.30
CA VAL A 203 12.81 25.18 -5.88
C VAL A 203 11.30 25.24 -5.61
N LEU A 204 10.58 26.10 -6.33
CA LEU A 204 9.12 26.23 -6.24
C LEU A 204 8.48 26.00 -7.61
N PHE A 205 7.49 25.13 -7.68
CA PHE A 205 6.69 24.89 -8.87
C PHE A 205 5.27 24.46 -8.51
N ASP A 206 4.33 24.74 -9.42
CA ASP A 206 2.91 24.52 -9.23
C ASP A 206 2.38 23.41 -10.16
N TRP A 207 1.17 22.93 -9.88
CA TRP A 207 0.45 22.02 -10.79
C TRP A 207 -0.04 22.78 -12.01
N VAL A 208 0.38 22.33 -13.20
CA VAL A 208 -0.05 22.89 -14.49
C VAL A 208 -0.91 21.91 -15.29
N GLY A 209 -1.10 20.70 -14.78
CA GLY A 209 -1.93 19.68 -15.42
C GLY A 209 -1.42 19.34 -16.83
N PHE A 210 -2.26 19.55 -17.84
CA PHE A 210 -1.96 19.16 -19.22
C PHE A 210 -1.24 20.22 -20.04
N ASP A 211 -0.96 21.41 -19.48
CA ASP A 211 -0.37 22.51 -20.24
C ASP A 211 1.00 22.15 -20.84
N ASN A 212 1.82 21.38 -20.12
CA ASN A 212 3.10 20.90 -20.63
C ASN A 212 2.92 19.93 -21.81
N PHE A 213 1.91 19.07 -21.76
CA PHE A 213 1.60 18.15 -22.85
C PHE A 213 1.06 18.91 -24.07
N ALA A 214 0.16 19.88 -23.85
CA ALA A 214 -0.35 20.75 -24.89
C ALA A 214 0.79 21.48 -25.60
N LYS A 215 1.76 22.03 -24.85
CA LYS A 215 2.97 22.65 -25.42
C LYS A 215 3.78 21.67 -26.27
N VAL A 216 4.03 20.46 -25.78
CA VAL A 216 4.79 19.44 -26.54
C VAL A 216 4.05 19.03 -27.83
N PHE A 217 2.74 18.82 -27.77
CA PHE A 217 1.93 18.46 -28.93
C PHE A 217 1.71 19.64 -29.89
N SER A 218 1.62 20.88 -29.40
CA SER A 218 1.54 22.07 -30.26
C SER A 218 2.87 22.42 -30.90
N ASN A 219 3.99 22.05 -30.26
CA ASN A 219 5.32 22.23 -30.82
C ASN A 219 5.70 21.14 -31.85
N SER A 220 4.73 20.34 -32.33
CA SER A 220 4.89 19.47 -33.50
C SER A 220 4.91 20.26 -34.83
N GLY A 221 5.50 21.46 -34.80
CA GLY A 221 5.63 22.37 -35.93
C GLY A 221 6.65 23.47 -35.63
N GLY A 222 7.94 23.11 -35.53
CA GLY A 222 9.01 24.11 -35.59
C GLY A 222 10.25 23.79 -34.77
N THR A 223 11.22 23.15 -35.45
CA THR A 223 12.66 23.01 -35.15
C THR A 223 13.09 22.27 -33.89
#